data_AF-A0A484C4Q2-F1
#
_entry.id   AF-A0A484C4Q2-F1
#
_cell.length_a   1.000
_cell.length_b   1.000
_cell.length_c   1.000
_cell.angle_alpha   90.00
_cell.angle_beta   90.00
_cell.angle_gamma   90.00
#
_symmetry.space_group_name_H-M   'P 1'
#
loop_
_entity.id
_entity.type
_entity.pdbx_description
1 polymer ?
#
loop_
_entity_poly.entity_id
_entity_poly.type
_entity_poly.pdbx_seq_one_letter_code
_entity_poly.pdbx_strand_id
1 'polypeptide(L)'
;MEDLRELSRELVRDILNLAEDVEAGPADPEHVASKAEELIEVVGVISALSDEDIDHRVIANLEEVVHRFSGTRAHQAQHTQGPGRLAFDIPSAVLEHQLLCGVPAVQIAAMFGVSKRTIRRRMQQYSLRKTDLYSAVNDEELDRIVSEIHRSHPNTGYKLMRGHLNARGVHVPISRLQESLRRVDAEGVYMRRLRRRQYFVPGPNSVAYRWPP
;
A
#
# COMPACT_ATOMS: atom_id res chain seq x y z
N MET A 1 5.28 -9.52 -48.13
CA MET A 1 4.04 -8.82 -48.57
C MET A 1 2.80 -9.35 -47.85
N GLU A 2 2.75 -10.64 -47.48
CA GLU A 2 1.64 -11.24 -46.73
C GLU A 2 1.63 -10.82 -45.24
N ASP A 3 2.80 -10.78 -44.58
CA ASP A 3 2.98 -10.25 -43.21
C ASP A 3 2.46 -8.80 -43.04
N LEU A 4 2.72 -7.93 -44.02
CA LEU A 4 2.39 -6.51 -43.92
C LEU A 4 0.86 -6.27 -44.00
N ARG A 5 0.15 -7.18 -44.68
CA ARG A 5 -1.33 -7.21 -44.73
C ARG A 5 -1.95 -7.82 -43.48
N GLU A 6 -1.20 -8.62 -42.73
CA GLU A 6 -1.63 -9.17 -41.45
C GLU A 6 -1.44 -8.15 -40.33
N LEU A 7 -0.26 -7.52 -40.26
CA LEU A 7 0.06 -6.43 -39.35
C LEU A 7 -0.88 -5.23 -39.50
N SER A 8 -1.22 -4.83 -40.72
CA SER A 8 -2.18 -3.74 -40.94
C SER A 8 -3.60 -4.08 -40.48
N ARG A 9 -4.03 -5.33 -40.59
CA ARG A 9 -5.35 -5.77 -40.09
C ARG A 9 -5.38 -5.82 -38.56
N GLU A 10 -4.30 -6.27 -37.95
CA GLU A 10 -4.13 -6.28 -36.50
C GLU A 10 -4.14 -4.85 -35.93
N LEU A 11 -3.36 -3.95 -36.54
CA LEU A 11 -3.32 -2.54 -36.19
C LEU A 11 -4.70 -1.86 -36.25
N VAL A 12 -5.47 -2.08 -37.31
CA VAL A 12 -6.82 -1.52 -37.45
C VAL A 12 -7.74 -2.04 -36.34
N ARG A 13 -7.61 -3.31 -35.97
CA ARG A 13 -8.38 -3.91 -34.88
C ARG A 13 -8.02 -3.27 -33.53
N ASP A 14 -6.74 -3.04 -33.27
CA ASP A 14 -6.28 -2.45 -32.02
C ASP A 14 -6.66 -0.98 -31.88
N ILE A 15 -6.66 -0.21 -32.97
CA ILE A 15 -7.18 1.16 -33.01
C ILE A 15 -8.68 1.19 -32.70
N LEU A 16 -9.46 0.26 -33.27
CA LEU A 16 -10.90 0.18 -33.01
C LEU A 16 -11.19 -0.21 -31.55
N ASN A 17 -10.46 -1.18 -30.99
CA ASN A 17 -10.57 -1.55 -29.59
C ASN A 17 -10.22 -0.36 -28.67
N LEU A 18 -9.18 0.41 -29.01
CA LEU A 18 -8.81 1.62 -28.27
C LEU A 18 -9.91 2.68 -28.32
N ALA A 19 -10.55 2.87 -29.48
CA ALA A 19 -11.66 3.81 -29.62
C ALA A 19 -12.86 3.42 -28.75
N GLU A 20 -13.23 2.13 -28.72
CA GLU A 20 -14.28 1.60 -27.84
C GLU A 20 -13.93 1.80 -26.35
N ASP A 21 -12.68 1.53 -25.95
CA ASP A 21 -12.19 1.73 -24.58
C ASP A 21 -12.27 3.21 -24.16
N VAL A 22 -11.98 4.15 -25.07
CA VAL A 22 -12.07 5.60 -24.84
C VAL A 22 -13.52 6.07 -24.73
N GLU A 23 -14.42 5.58 -25.58
CA GLU A 23 -15.84 5.96 -25.60
C GLU A 23 -16.63 5.42 -24.40
N ALA A 24 -16.32 4.20 -23.97
CA ALA A 24 -16.98 3.56 -22.82
C ALA A 24 -16.64 4.23 -21.48
N GLY A 25 -15.61 5.08 -21.42
CA GLY A 25 -15.07 5.63 -20.19
C GLY A 25 -14.21 4.58 -19.48
N PRO A 26 -12.89 4.59 -19.69
CA PRO A 26 -12.05 3.45 -19.36
C PRO A 26 -11.96 3.22 -17.85
N ALA A 27 -12.08 1.95 -17.45
CA ALA A 27 -11.86 1.51 -16.07
C ALA A 27 -10.40 1.73 -15.62
N ASP A 28 -9.46 1.64 -16.56
CA ASP A 28 -8.03 1.93 -16.36
C ASP A 28 -7.53 2.92 -17.42
N PRO A 29 -7.52 4.23 -17.11
CA PRO A 29 -6.98 5.28 -17.96
C PRO A 29 -5.49 5.10 -18.32
N GLU A 30 -4.69 4.50 -17.44
CA GLU A 30 -3.24 4.34 -17.67
C GLU A 30 -2.98 3.24 -18.72
N HIS A 31 -3.80 2.19 -18.69
CA HIS A 31 -3.79 1.14 -19.72
C HIS A 31 -4.16 1.67 -21.11
N VAL A 32 -5.14 2.59 -21.19
CA VAL A 32 -5.53 3.25 -22.46
C VAL A 32 -4.40 4.11 -23.01
N ALA A 33 -3.72 4.89 -22.16
CA ALA A 33 -2.57 5.68 -22.55
C ALA A 33 -1.41 4.81 -23.04
N SER A 34 -1.07 3.73 -22.32
CA SER A 34 -0.01 2.80 -22.71
C SER A 34 -0.28 2.14 -24.06
N LYS A 35 -1.54 1.74 -24.33
CA LYS A 35 -1.92 1.20 -25.65
C LYS A 35 -1.77 2.25 -26.76
N ALA A 36 -2.15 3.50 -26.51
CA ALA A 36 -2.01 4.56 -27.50
C ALA A 36 -0.53 4.86 -27.82
N GLU A 37 0.36 4.82 -26.84
CA GLU A 37 1.82 4.93 -27.04
C GLU A 37 2.37 3.76 -27.88
N GLU A 38 1.98 2.52 -27.57
CA GLU A 38 2.36 1.33 -28.34
C GLU A 38 1.90 1.43 -29.80
N LEU A 39 0.67 1.91 -30.04
CA LEU A 39 0.16 2.14 -31.38
C LEU A 39 0.96 3.20 -32.15
N ILE A 40 1.38 4.31 -31.50
CA ILE A 40 2.23 5.32 -32.13
C ILE A 40 3.57 4.70 -32.58
N GLU A 41 4.16 3.84 -31.75
CA GLU A 41 5.40 3.14 -32.08
C GLU A 41 5.23 2.18 -33.27
N VAL A 42 4.21 1.33 -33.23
CA VAL A 42 3.92 0.36 -34.31
C VAL A 42 3.64 1.08 -35.63
N VAL A 43 2.86 2.16 -35.58
CA VAL A 43 2.55 3.03 -36.72
C VAL A 43 3.85 3.63 -37.27
N GLY A 44 4.71 4.21 -36.43
CA GLY A 44 6.02 4.72 -36.84
C GLY A 44 6.93 3.68 -37.50
N VAL A 45 6.95 2.45 -36.98
CA VAL A 45 7.69 1.33 -37.56
C VAL A 45 7.15 0.94 -38.94
N ILE A 46 5.82 0.89 -39.10
CA ILE A 46 5.19 0.52 -40.38
C ILE A 46 5.54 1.55 -41.46
N SER A 47 5.45 2.85 -41.16
CA SER A 47 5.82 3.90 -42.14
C SER A 47 7.28 3.86 -42.53
N ALA A 48 8.18 3.62 -41.57
CA ALA A 48 9.60 3.45 -41.86
C ALA A 48 9.89 2.23 -42.76
N LEU A 49 9.05 1.19 -42.70
CA LEU A 49 9.21 -0.05 -43.47
C LEU A 49 8.46 -0.04 -44.81
N SER A 50 7.36 0.70 -44.93
CA SER A 50 6.54 0.78 -46.15
C SER A 50 6.96 1.92 -47.08
N ASP A 51 7.79 2.87 -46.62
CA ASP A 51 8.13 4.12 -47.31
C ASP A 51 6.87 4.96 -47.67
N GLU A 52 5.78 4.70 -46.94
CA GLU A 52 4.52 5.44 -47.03
C GLU A 52 4.42 6.36 -45.82
N ASP A 53 4.14 7.64 -46.08
CA ASP A 53 3.93 8.62 -45.02
C ASP A 53 2.55 8.40 -44.36
N ILE A 54 2.52 8.46 -43.03
CA ILE A 54 1.26 8.35 -42.27
C ILE A 54 0.63 9.72 -42.18
N ASP A 55 -0.68 9.76 -42.34
CA ASP A 55 -1.42 10.99 -42.11
C ASP A 55 -1.16 11.51 -40.68
N HIS A 56 -0.53 12.68 -40.59
CA HIS A 56 -0.27 13.43 -39.36
C HIS A 56 -1.47 13.52 -38.42
N ARG A 57 -2.71 13.45 -38.93
CA ARG A 57 -3.95 13.44 -38.13
C ARG A 57 -4.10 12.19 -37.28
N VAL A 58 -3.63 11.03 -37.77
CA VAL A 58 -3.68 9.76 -37.03
C VAL A 58 -2.76 9.83 -35.83
N ILE A 59 -1.53 10.31 -36.03
CA ILE A 59 -0.55 10.51 -34.95
C ILE A 59 -1.06 11.54 -33.95
N ALA A 60 -1.55 12.70 -34.43
CA ALA A 60 -2.08 13.75 -33.56
C ALA A 60 -3.28 13.27 -32.69
N ASN A 61 -4.16 12.45 -33.25
CA ASN A 61 -5.29 11.89 -32.49
C ASN A 61 -4.82 10.88 -31.42
N LEU A 62 -3.85 10.03 -31.73
CA LEU A 62 -3.27 9.11 -30.75
C LEU A 62 -2.51 9.87 -29.65
N GLU A 63 -1.75 10.90 -30.02
CA GLU A 63 -1.09 11.80 -29.07
C GLU A 63 -2.10 12.55 -28.18
N GLU A 64 -3.27 12.94 -28.71
CA GLU A 64 -4.34 13.52 -27.92
C GLU A 64 -4.91 12.53 -26.90
N VAL A 65 -5.08 11.25 -27.28
CA VAL A 65 -5.51 10.17 -26.36
C VAL A 65 -4.45 9.99 -25.26
N VAL A 66 -3.17 9.91 -25.61
CA VAL A 66 -2.06 9.85 -24.64
C VAL A 66 -2.14 11.06 -23.70
N HIS A 67 -2.20 12.28 -24.20
CA HIS A 67 -2.27 13.47 -23.35
C HIS A 67 -3.49 13.48 -22.42
N ARG A 68 -4.65 13.03 -22.93
CA ARG A 68 -5.91 13.00 -22.17
C ARG A 68 -5.90 11.98 -21.04
N PHE A 69 -5.21 10.84 -21.22
CA PHE A 69 -5.28 9.72 -20.29
C PHE A 69 -3.98 9.47 -19.49
N SER A 70 -2.82 9.99 -19.93
CA SER A 70 -1.55 9.98 -19.18
C SER A 70 -1.57 10.89 -17.93
N GLY A 71 -2.67 11.63 -17.71
CA GLY A 71 -2.85 12.62 -16.64
C GLY A 71 -3.37 12.08 -15.29
N THR A 72 -3.76 10.82 -15.16
CA THR A 72 -4.28 10.28 -13.88
C THR A 72 -3.23 10.20 -12.78
N ARG A 73 -1.94 10.13 -13.13
CA ARG A 73 -0.82 10.37 -12.19
C ARG A 73 -0.46 11.85 -12.00
N ALA A 74 -0.73 12.70 -12.98
CA ALA A 74 -0.45 14.14 -12.87
C ALA A 74 -1.29 14.81 -11.76
N HIS A 75 -2.50 14.34 -11.50
CA HIS A 75 -3.32 14.82 -10.38
C HIS A 75 -2.82 14.37 -8.99
N GLN A 76 -2.07 13.27 -8.89
CA GLN A 76 -1.37 12.91 -7.64
C GLN A 76 -0.03 13.65 -7.48
N ALA A 77 0.54 14.18 -8.57
CA ALA A 77 1.78 14.95 -8.57
C ALA A 77 1.61 16.47 -8.31
N GLN A 78 0.37 16.97 -8.12
CA GLN A 78 0.09 18.40 -7.90
C GLN A 78 0.57 18.98 -6.54
N HIS A 79 1.35 18.24 -5.74
CA HIS A 79 1.96 18.75 -4.51
C HIS A 79 3.45 19.13 -4.60
N THR A 80 4.00 19.26 -5.80
CA THR A 80 5.39 19.76 -6.01
C THR A 80 5.42 20.92 -6.97
N GLN A 81 5.00 22.10 -6.52
CA GLN A 81 5.35 23.36 -7.18
C GLN A 81 6.41 24.11 -6.37
N GLY A 82 7.64 24.03 -6.84
CA GLY A 82 8.76 24.87 -6.41
C GLY A 82 10.08 24.40 -7.06
N PRO A 83 10.96 25.31 -7.51
CA PRO A 83 12.27 24.94 -8.01
C PRO A 83 13.13 24.37 -6.87
N GLY A 84 13.74 23.21 -7.07
CA GLY A 84 14.61 22.56 -6.08
C GLY A 84 14.68 21.03 -6.18
N ARG A 85 15.49 20.44 -5.30
CA ARG A 85 15.68 18.97 -5.18
C ARG A 85 14.33 18.27 -5.04
N LEU A 86 14.13 17.21 -5.84
CA LEU A 86 12.94 16.36 -5.81
C LEU A 86 12.56 16.01 -4.37
N ALA A 87 11.29 16.25 -4.03
CA ALA A 87 10.78 15.91 -2.71
C ALA A 87 10.86 14.38 -2.53
N PHE A 88 11.50 13.92 -1.46
CA PHE A 88 11.51 12.50 -1.12
C PHE A 88 10.06 12.03 -0.98
N ASP A 89 9.67 11.11 -1.86
CA ASP A 89 8.30 10.60 -1.89
C ASP A 89 8.14 9.57 -0.79
N ILE A 90 7.13 9.79 0.06
CA ILE A 90 6.75 8.87 1.13
C ILE A 90 5.27 8.62 0.91
N PRO A 91 4.90 7.44 0.40
CA PRO A 91 3.50 7.09 0.19
C PRO A 91 2.70 7.16 1.49
N SER A 92 1.45 7.62 1.42
CA SER A 92 0.56 7.72 2.59
C SER A 92 0.38 6.36 3.26
N ALA A 93 0.18 5.29 2.48
CA ALA A 93 0.00 3.93 2.97
C ALA A 93 1.16 3.45 3.87
N VAL A 94 2.39 3.86 3.55
CA VAL A 94 3.57 3.54 4.36
C VAL A 94 3.52 4.27 5.70
N LEU A 95 3.17 5.55 5.70
CA LEU A 95 3.02 6.32 6.94
C LEU A 95 1.88 5.78 7.81
N GLU A 96 0.75 5.44 7.20
CA GLU A 96 -0.40 4.81 7.86
C GLU A 96 0.00 3.52 8.55
N HIS A 97 0.65 2.61 7.82
CA HIS A 97 1.12 1.34 8.36
C HIS A 97 2.08 1.54 9.55
N GLN A 98 3.06 2.44 9.43
CA GLN A 98 4.01 2.72 10.51
C GLN A 98 3.32 3.31 11.74
N LEU A 99 2.33 4.19 11.52
CA LEU A 99 1.56 4.81 12.59
C LEU A 99 0.67 3.79 13.32
N LEU A 100 0.05 2.87 12.58
CA LEU A 100 -0.71 1.73 13.08
C LEU A 100 0.16 0.73 13.85
N CYS A 101 1.39 0.48 13.40
CA CYS A 101 2.39 -0.28 14.13
C CYS A 101 2.81 0.41 15.44
N GLY A 102 2.61 1.74 15.53
CA GLY A 102 2.93 2.55 16.70
C GLY A 102 4.38 3.01 16.72
N VAL A 103 5.03 3.03 15.56
CA VAL A 103 6.40 3.51 15.39
C VAL A 103 6.41 5.04 15.58
N PRO A 104 7.27 5.59 16.45
CA PRO A 104 7.32 7.03 16.67
C PRO A 104 7.89 7.73 15.43
N ALA A 105 7.40 8.94 15.14
CA ALA A 105 7.82 9.72 13.97
C ALA A 105 9.34 9.93 13.86
N VAL A 106 10.09 9.87 14.97
CA VAL A 106 11.56 9.94 14.97
C VAL A 106 12.18 8.68 14.36
N GLN A 107 11.66 7.50 14.68
CA GLN A 107 12.12 6.24 14.11
C GLN A 107 11.72 6.12 12.65
N ILE A 108 10.49 6.53 12.30
CA ILE A 108 10.04 6.63 10.90
C ILE A 108 11.03 7.51 10.12
N ALA A 109 11.37 8.68 10.65
CA ALA A 109 12.31 9.59 10.01
C ALA A 109 13.69 8.95 9.78
N ALA A 110 14.20 8.21 10.77
CA ALA A 110 15.46 7.47 10.64
C ALA A 110 15.38 6.36 9.58
N MET A 111 14.28 5.60 9.50
CA MET A 111 14.08 4.56 8.48
C MET A 111 14.11 5.11 7.06
N PHE A 112 13.55 6.29 6.83
CA PHE A 112 13.52 6.94 5.51
C PHE A 112 14.72 7.86 5.25
N GLY A 113 15.65 8.01 6.20
CA GLY A 113 16.79 8.93 6.05
C GLY A 113 16.39 10.41 5.95
N VAL A 114 15.25 10.80 6.53
CA VAL A 114 14.72 12.16 6.46
C VAL A 114 14.64 12.81 7.84
N SER A 115 14.39 14.12 7.88
CA SER A 115 14.13 14.81 9.14
C SER A 115 12.75 14.44 9.71
N LYS A 116 12.61 14.46 11.05
CA LYS A 116 11.31 14.36 11.74
C LYS A 116 10.29 15.39 11.24
N ARG A 117 10.77 16.58 10.84
CA ARG A 117 9.93 17.66 10.26
C ARG A 117 9.30 17.22 8.94
N THR A 118 10.05 16.49 8.10
CA THR A 118 9.54 15.92 6.84
C THR A 118 8.39 14.94 7.11
N ILE A 119 8.55 14.02 8.06
CA ILE A 119 7.49 13.07 8.43
C ILE A 119 6.25 13.80 8.94
N ARG A 120 6.40 14.75 9.86
CA ARG A 120 5.26 15.53 10.40
C ARG A 120 4.55 16.33 9.32
N ARG A 121 5.29 16.95 8.40
CA ARG A 121 4.72 17.68 7.26
C ARG A 121 3.93 16.75 6.35
N ARG A 122 4.47 15.57 6.02
CA ARG A 122 3.77 14.56 5.20
C ARG A 122 2.51 14.05 5.90
N MET A 123 2.57 13.77 7.21
CA MET A 123 1.38 13.43 7.99
C MET A 123 0.31 14.53 7.92
N GLN A 124 0.69 15.81 7.97
CA GLN A 124 -0.26 16.92 7.82
C GLN A 124 -0.83 17.01 6.40
N GLN A 125 0.00 16.84 5.37
CA GLN A 125 -0.44 16.86 3.97
C GLN A 125 -1.48 15.78 3.68
N TYR A 126 -1.28 14.58 4.22
CA TYR A 126 -2.23 13.47 4.09
C TYR A 126 -3.33 13.47 5.16
N SER A 127 -3.41 14.51 6.01
CA SER A 127 -4.36 14.57 7.15
C SER A 127 -4.32 13.33 8.07
N LEU A 128 -3.16 12.69 8.22
CA LEU A 128 -2.99 11.47 8.99
C LEU A 128 -2.81 11.76 10.47
N ARG A 129 -3.81 11.38 11.27
CA ARG A 129 -3.68 11.26 12.72
C ARG A 129 -3.84 9.82 13.13
N LYS A 130 -3.10 9.41 14.15
CA LYS A 130 -3.15 8.03 14.66
C LYS A 130 -4.54 7.64 15.14
N THR A 131 -5.30 8.60 15.66
CA THR A 131 -6.68 8.41 16.13
C THR A 131 -7.63 8.03 15.01
N ASP A 132 -7.40 8.59 13.82
CA ASP A 132 -8.32 8.49 12.69
C ASP A 132 -8.13 7.15 11.97
N LEU A 133 -7.01 6.46 12.23
CA LEU A 133 -6.72 5.12 11.72
C LEU A 133 -7.31 3.99 12.59
N TYR A 134 -7.93 4.31 13.74
CA TYR A 134 -8.58 3.30 14.56
C TYR A 134 -9.96 2.96 14.01
N SER A 135 -10.32 1.68 14.07
CA SER A 135 -11.62 1.18 13.67
C SER A 135 -12.71 1.64 14.65
N ALA A 136 -13.88 1.98 14.13
CA ALA A 136 -15.07 2.33 14.91
C ALA A 136 -15.75 1.08 15.50
N VAL A 137 -15.01 0.30 16.30
CA VAL A 137 -15.48 -0.93 16.95
C VAL A 137 -15.90 -0.63 18.39
N ASN A 138 -17.08 -1.11 18.80
CA ASN A 138 -17.57 -0.98 20.18
C ASN A 138 -16.90 -2.01 21.12
N ASP A 139 -17.07 -1.85 22.43
CA ASP A 139 -16.39 -2.71 23.40
C ASP A 139 -16.92 -4.16 23.35
N GLU A 140 -18.22 -4.37 23.10
CA GLU A 140 -18.84 -5.69 23.04
C GLU A 140 -18.37 -6.50 21.82
N GLU A 141 -18.23 -5.86 20.67
CA GLU A 141 -17.69 -6.44 19.45
C GLU A 141 -16.20 -6.72 19.58
N LEU A 142 -15.44 -5.79 20.17
CA LEU A 142 -14.03 -6.02 20.47
C LEU A 142 -13.86 -7.25 21.38
N ASP A 143 -14.66 -7.35 22.45
CA ASP A 143 -14.61 -8.47 23.39
C ASP A 143 -15.00 -9.80 22.73
N ARG A 144 -15.96 -9.80 21.79
CA ARG A 144 -16.30 -10.98 20.97
C ARG A 144 -15.12 -11.43 20.12
N ILE A 145 -14.48 -10.52 19.38
CA ILE A 145 -13.34 -10.83 18.51
C ILE A 145 -12.15 -11.31 19.36
N VAL A 146 -11.86 -10.64 20.47
CA VAL A 146 -10.80 -11.03 21.41
C VAL A 146 -11.07 -12.40 21.99
N SER A 147 -12.31 -12.71 22.36
CA SER A 147 -12.70 -14.04 22.86
C SER A 147 -12.50 -15.13 21.81
N GLU A 148 -12.86 -14.88 20.55
CA GLU A 148 -12.67 -15.83 19.45
C GLU A 148 -11.18 -16.14 19.24
N ILE A 149 -10.33 -15.11 19.19
CA ILE A 149 -8.88 -15.27 19.06
C ILE A 149 -8.31 -16.00 20.28
N HIS A 150 -8.79 -15.66 21.48
CA HIS A 150 -8.34 -16.29 22.71
C HIS A 150 -8.66 -17.79 22.76
N ARG A 151 -9.85 -18.21 22.29
CA ARG A 151 -10.20 -19.65 22.21
C ARG A 151 -9.26 -20.43 21.30
N SER A 152 -8.82 -19.84 20.19
CA SER A 152 -7.85 -20.48 19.29
C SER A 152 -6.41 -20.37 19.79
N HIS A 153 -6.08 -19.34 20.57
CA HIS A 153 -4.73 -19.05 21.06
C HIS A 153 -4.73 -18.60 22.53
N PRO A 154 -4.90 -19.53 23.50
CA PRO A 154 -5.16 -19.20 24.91
C PRO A 154 -3.98 -18.57 25.67
N ASN A 155 -2.75 -18.65 25.15
CA ASN A 155 -1.57 -18.04 25.77
C ASN A 155 -1.18 -16.69 25.15
N THR A 156 -2.05 -16.13 24.31
CA THR A 156 -1.79 -14.89 23.56
C THR A 156 -1.85 -13.67 24.47
N GLY A 157 -0.69 -13.02 24.64
CA GLY A 157 -0.60 -11.71 25.28
C GLY A 157 -1.09 -10.57 24.40
N TYR A 158 -1.26 -9.37 24.98
CA TYR A 158 -1.78 -8.19 24.25
C TYR A 158 -1.01 -7.85 22.97
N LYS A 159 0.31 -8.12 22.92
CA LYS A 159 1.15 -7.88 21.74
C LYS A 159 0.73 -8.76 20.55
N LEU A 160 0.58 -10.06 20.79
CA LEU A 160 0.14 -11.01 19.77
C LEU A 160 -1.34 -10.81 19.44
N MET A 161 -2.18 -10.52 20.44
CA MET A 161 -3.59 -10.20 20.24
C MET A 161 -3.77 -9.00 19.31
N ARG A 162 -2.97 -7.94 19.50
CA ARG A 162 -2.94 -6.79 18.59
C ARG A 162 -2.56 -7.19 17.16
N GLY A 163 -1.62 -8.12 17.00
CA GLY A 163 -1.27 -8.68 15.69
C GLY A 163 -2.45 -9.38 15.02
N HIS A 164 -3.18 -10.22 15.75
CA HIS A 164 -4.38 -10.89 15.23
C HIS A 164 -5.51 -9.92 14.87
N LEU A 165 -5.69 -8.84 15.64
CA LEU A 165 -6.66 -7.79 15.33
C LEU A 165 -6.25 -7.02 14.08
N ASN A 166 -4.98 -6.62 13.98
CA ASN A 166 -4.45 -5.94 12.81
C ASN A 166 -4.59 -6.79 11.53
N ALA A 167 -4.36 -8.11 11.63
CA ALA A 167 -4.54 -9.04 10.51
C ALA A 167 -6.01 -9.16 10.05
N ARG A 168 -6.97 -8.85 10.93
CA ARG A 168 -8.40 -8.75 10.62
C ARG A 168 -8.83 -7.33 10.23
N GLY A 169 -7.90 -6.38 10.07
CA GLY A 169 -8.20 -4.97 9.78
C GLY A 169 -8.82 -4.20 10.96
N VAL A 170 -8.78 -4.76 12.17
CA VAL A 170 -9.31 -4.12 13.38
C VAL A 170 -8.17 -3.43 14.11
N HIS A 171 -8.22 -2.11 14.15
CA HIS A 171 -7.20 -1.28 14.78
C HIS A 171 -7.78 -0.55 15.98
N VAL A 172 -7.28 -0.85 17.17
CA VAL A 172 -7.75 -0.22 18.42
C VAL A 172 -6.59 0.30 19.26
N PRO A 173 -6.83 1.31 20.12
CA PRO A 173 -5.86 1.73 21.13
C PRO A 173 -5.40 0.56 22.01
N ILE A 174 -4.12 0.59 22.42
CA ILE A 174 -3.55 -0.44 23.30
C ILE A 174 -4.31 -0.51 24.64
N SER A 175 -4.75 0.64 25.17
CA SER A 175 -5.54 0.69 26.42
C SER A 175 -6.85 -0.08 26.29
N ARG A 176 -7.64 0.18 25.23
CA ARG A 176 -8.90 -0.52 24.96
C ARG A 176 -8.70 -2.03 24.78
N LEU A 177 -7.65 -2.43 24.07
CA LEU A 177 -7.30 -3.84 23.93
C LEU A 177 -6.95 -4.50 25.27
N GLN A 178 -6.20 -3.81 26.13
CA GLN A 178 -5.85 -4.31 27.46
C GLN A 178 -7.06 -4.37 28.40
N GLU A 179 -8.03 -3.48 28.24
CA GLU A 179 -9.31 -3.52 28.97
C GLU A 179 -10.17 -4.68 28.50
N SER A 180 -10.32 -4.85 27.18
CA SER A 180 -10.99 -6.00 26.58
C SER A 180 -10.40 -7.34 27.05
N LEU A 181 -9.07 -7.49 27.01
CA LEU A 181 -8.39 -8.68 27.53
C LEU A 181 -8.62 -8.91 29.02
N ARG A 182 -8.75 -7.84 29.83
CA ARG A 182 -9.07 -7.96 31.25
C ARG A 182 -10.51 -8.39 31.48
N ARG A 183 -11.46 -7.98 30.62
CA ARG A 183 -12.86 -8.42 30.67
C ARG A 183 -13.03 -9.88 30.22
N VAL A 184 -12.30 -10.29 29.19
CA VAL A 184 -12.37 -11.64 28.60
C VAL A 184 -11.59 -12.68 29.41
N ASP A 185 -10.38 -12.34 29.89
CA ASP A 185 -9.45 -13.25 30.55
C ASP A 185 -8.65 -12.53 31.66
N ALA A 186 -9.34 -12.16 32.74
CA ALA A 186 -8.70 -11.51 33.90
C ALA A 186 -7.60 -12.41 34.52
N GLU A 187 -7.88 -13.71 34.64
CA GLU A 187 -6.98 -14.69 35.26
C GLU A 187 -5.72 -14.90 34.42
N GLY A 188 -5.84 -15.17 33.12
CA GLY A 188 -4.67 -15.38 32.28
C GLY A 188 -3.83 -14.10 32.10
N VAL A 189 -4.44 -12.91 32.11
CA VAL A 189 -3.70 -11.64 32.20
C VAL A 189 -2.89 -11.56 33.50
N TYR A 190 -3.48 -11.96 34.63
CA TYR A 190 -2.80 -12.00 35.92
C TYR A 190 -1.68 -13.05 35.96
N MET A 191 -1.96 -14.28 35.55
CA MET A 191 -1.00 -15.38 35.53
C MET A 191 0.20 -15.08 34.63
N ARG A 192 -0.02 -14.43 33.48
CA ARG A 192 1.08 -14.00 32.59
C ARG A 192 2.01 -12.95 33.22
N ARG A 193 1.55 -12.18 34.22
CA ARG A 193 2.42 -11.26 34.98
C ARG A 193 3.28 -11.99 36.02
N LEU A 194 2.74 -13.05 36.63
CA LEU A 194 3.42 -13.82 37.66
C LEU A 194 4.40 -14.86 37.09
N ARG A 195 4.07 -15.45 35.93
CA ARG A 195 4.90 -16.47 35.29
C ARG A 195 6.12 -15.83 34.64
N ARG A 196 7.19 -15.67 35.41
CA ARG A 196 8.53 -15.42 34.88
C ARG A 196 9.05 -16.71 34.24
N ARG A 197 9.72 -16.58 33.09
CA ARG A 197 10.44 -17.72 32.49
C ARG A 197 11.49 -18.18 33.50
N GLN A 198 11.37 -19.43 33.93
CA GLN A 198 12.42 -20.09 34.70
C GLN A 198 13.47 -20.55 33.71
N TYR A 199 14.61 -19.88 33.71
CA TYR A 199 15.73 -20.24 32.86
C TYR A 199 16.63 -21.21 33.61
N PHE A 200 16.85 -22.39 33.04
CA PHE A 200 17.93 -23.26 33.47
C PHE A 200 19.22 -22.79 32.81
N VAL A 201 20.15 -22.33 33.63
CA VAL A 201 21.43 -21.75 33.19
C VAL A 201 22.53 -22.66 33.73
N PRO A 202 23.40 -23.23 32.87
CA PRO A 202 24.43 -24.20 33.30
C PRO A 202 25.42 -23.69 34.36
N GLY A 203 25.59 -22.38 34.47
CA GLY A 203 26.45 -21.74 35.49
C GLY A 203 26.50 -20.21 35.34
N PRO A 204 27.17 -19.51 36.27
CA PRO A 204 27.33 -18.06 36.20
C PRO A 204 27.96 -17.64 34.86
N ASN A 205 27.42 -16.59 34.22
CA ASN A 205 27.83 -16.08 32.89
C ASN A 205 27.60 -16.99 31.67
N SER A 206 26.80 -18.06 31.77
CA SER A 206 26.42 -18.82 30.57
C SER A 206 25.21 -18.18 29.86
N VAL A 207 25.32 -17.98 28.54
CA VAL A 207 24.28 -17.33 27.70
C VAL A 207 23.37 -18.35 27.02
N ALA A 208 23.67 -19.64 27.13
CA ALA A 208 22.95 -20.72 26.45
C ALA A 208 21.83 -21.28 27.34
N TYR A 209 20.58 -21.04 26.94
CA TYR A 209 19.41 -21.67 27.53
C TYR A 209 19.27 -23.10 27.00
N ARG A 210 19.34 -24.10 27.88
CA ARG A 210 18.92 -25.48 27.55
C ARG A 210 17.51 -25.69 28.10
N TRP A 211 16.55 -25.98 27.23
CA TRP A 211 15.22 -26.41 27.66
C TRP A 211 15.31 -27.84 28.20
N PRO A 212 14.74 -28.16 29.37
CA PRO A 212 14.73 -29.53 29.87
C PRO A 212 13.92 -30.43 28.92
N PRO A 213 14.29 -31.73 28.79
CA PRO A 213 13.52 -32.69 28.00
C PRO A 213 12.10 -32.87 28.52
#